data_AF-A0A707YGQ5-F1
#
_entry.id   AF-A0A707YGQ5-F1
#
_cell.length_a   1.000
_cell.length_b   1.000
_cell.length_c   1.000
_cell.angle_alpha   90.00
_cell.angle_beta   90.00
_cell.angle_gamma   90.00
#
_symmetry.space_group_name_H-M   'P 1'
#
loop_
_entity.id
_entity.type
_entity.pdbx_description
1 polymer ?
#
loop_
_entity_poly.entity_id
_entity_poly.type
_entity_poly.pdbx_seq_one_letter_code
_entity_poly.pdbx_strand_id
1 'polypeptide(L)'
;MRALLTPEIAPRMGVVLFRPGSELMPLFMQGRVLLEPEPEQYSSFACGAVPAVSQPLADDPAVRDVFRNESVIYRAGGLASLESWLLRGNGCQWPHSDWHSEQMTTMRHAPGAIRLCWHCDNLLR
;
A
#
# COMPACT_ATOMS: atom_id res chain seq x y z
N MET A 1 7.14 -9.04 10.02
CA MET A 1 7.92 -9.15 8.77
C MET A 1 7.37 -10.33 8.00
N ARG A 2 7.11 -10.19 6.69
CA ARG A 2 6.60 -11.27 5.84
C ARG A 2 7.70 -11.67 4.86
N ALA A 3 7.72 -12.93 4.44
CA ALA A 3 8.68 -13.45 3.50
C ALA A 3 7.97 -14.30 2.44
N LEU A 4 8.43 -14.20 1.19
CA LEU A 4 8.12 -15.12 0.11
C LEU A 4 9.28 -16.08 0.00
N LEU A 5 9.02 -17.37 0.21
CA LEU A 5 10.06 -18.38 0.18
C LEU A 5 9.64 -19.52 -0.72
N THR A 6 10.49 -19.87 -1.68
CA THR A 6 10.29 -21.04 -2.50
C THR A 6 10.63 -22.30 -1.69
N PRO A 7 9.68 -23.22 -1.46
CA PRO A 7 9.94 -24.46 -0.74
C PRO A 7 10.71 -25.47 -1.60
N GLU A 8 11.65 -26.18 -0.98
CA GLU A 8 12.16 -27.46 -1.47
C GLU A 8 11.33 -28.59 -0.84
N ILE A 9 10.58 -29.32 -1.65
CA ILE A 9 9.65 -30.36 -1.18
C ILE A 9 10.33 -31.73 -1.31
N ALA A 10 10.33 -32.50 -0.22
CA ALA A 10 10.75 -33.90 -0.19
C ALA A 10 9.50 -34.80 0.02
N PRO A 11 8.77 -35.17 -1.05
CA PRO A 11 7.41 -35.71 -0.95
C PRO A 11 7.34 -37.03 -0.19
N ARG A 12 8.34 -37.90 -0.40
CA ARG A 12 8.40 -39.22 0.24
C ARG A 12 8.64 -39.15 1.74
N MET A 13 9.18 -38.04 2.23
CA MET A 13 9.44 -37.83 3.65
C MET A 13 8.38 -36.96 4.34
N GLY A 14 7.48 -36.34 3.57
CA GLY A 14 6.52 -35.38 4.11
C GLY A 14 7.19 -34.13 4.70
N VAL A 15 8.37 -33.74 4.20
CA VAL A 15 9.15 -32.60 4.70
C VAL A 15 9.21 -31.50 3.65
N VAL A 16 9.13 -30.25 4.11
CA VAL A 16 9.34 -29.04 3.32
C VAL A 16 10.50 -28.25 3.94
N LEU A 17 11.44 -27.84 3.10
CA LEU A 17 12.62 -27.07 3.50
C LEU A 17 12.56 -25.68 2.89
N PHE A 18 12.90 -24.66 3.69
CA PHE A 18 13.04 -23.29 3.23
C PHE A 18 14.49 -22.83 3.42
N ARG A 19 15.03 -22.05 2.48
CA ARG A 19 16.31 -21.32 2.63
C ARG A 19 16.06 -19.81 2.76
N PRO A 20 15.69 -19.31 3.96
CA PRO A 20 15.38 -17.91 4.18
C PRO A 20 16.60 -16.96 4.17
N GLY A 21 17.80 -17.48 4.39
CA GLY A 21 18.99 -16.64 4.63
C GLY A 21 19.02 -16.05 6.04
N SER A 22 20.12 -15.40 6.41
CA SER A 22 20.37 -14.91 7.77
C SER A 22 19.36 -13.86 8.24
N GLU A 23 18.90 -13.00 7.32
CA GLU A 23 17.96 -11.91 7.66
C GLU A 23 16.57 -12.41 8.02
N LEU A 24 16.12 -13.50 7.41
CA LEU A 24 14.78 -14.05 7.57
C LEU A 24 14.73 -15.29 8.49
N MET A 25 15.89 -15.85 8.87
CA MET A 25 15.99 -16.95 9.82
C MET A 25 15.26 -16.68 11.15
N PRO A 26 15.27 -15.46 11.73
CA PRO A 26 14.53 -15.17 12.95
C PRO A 26 13.02 -15.45 12.87
N LEU A 27 12.40 -15.42 11.67
CA LEU A 27 10.97 -15.76 11.50
C LEU A 27 10.65 -17.21 11.92
N PHE A 28 11.60 -18.12 11.71
CA PHE A 28 11.44 -19.54 12.03
C PHE A 28 11.86 -19.89 13.46
N MET A 29 12.58 -18.99 14.14
CA MET A 29 13.02 -19.20 15.53
C MET A 29 11.97 -18.78 16.56
N GLN A 30 10.88 -18.13 16.13
CA GLN A 30 9.80 -17.65 16.99
C GLN A 30 8.73 -18.72 17.29
N GLY A 31 8.92 -19.95 16.82
CA GLY A 31 8.02 -21.09 17.07
C GLY A 31 7.25 -21.50 15.81
N ARG A 32 5.92 -21.45 15.86
CA ARG A 32 5.06 -21.85 14.72
C ARG A 32 4.95 -20.73 13.69
N VAL A 33 4.96 -21.10 12.42
CA VAL A 33 4.83 -20.17 11.29
C VAL A 33 3.52 -20.47 10.55
N LEU A 34 2.78 -19.42 10.17
CA LEU A 34 1.62 -19.53 9.27
C LEU A 34 2.14 -19.51 7.82
N LEU A 35 1.70 -20.49 7.03
CA LEU A 35 2.00 -20.56 5.61
C LEU A 35 0.73 -20.28 4.83
N GLU A 36 0.83 -19.42 3.83
CA GLU A 36 -0.27 -19.06 2.93
C GLU A 36 0.21 -19.23 1.48
N PRO A 37 -0.69 -19.56 0.54
CA PRO A 37 -0.38 -19.48 -0.88
C PRO A 37 0.11 -18.08 -1.25
N GLU A 38 1.00 -18.01 -2.23
CA GLU A 38 1.46 -16.74 -2.77
C GLU A 38 0.29 -15.91 -3.34
N PRO A 39 0.09 -14.67 -2.87
CA PRO A 39 -0.88 -13.75 -3.47
C PRO A 39 -0.45 -13.32 -4.88
N GLU A 40 -1.42 -13.13 -5.79
CA GLU A 40 -1.14 -12.72 -7.19
C GLU A 40 -0.31 -11.43 -7.29
N GLN A 41 -0.49 -10.50 -6.36
CA GLN A 41 0.22 -9.21 -6.33
C GLN A 41 1.74 -9.39 -6.11
N TYR A 42 2.15 -10.53 -5.59
CA TYR A 42 3.54 -10.84 -5.28
C TYR A 42 4.21 -11.76 -6.31
N SER A 43 3.49 -12.21 -7.34
CA SER A 43 3.98 -13.12 -8.39
C SER A 43 5.26 -12.67 -9.11
N SER A 44 5.54 -11.38 -9.15
CA SER A 44 6.75 -10.80 -9.76
C SER A 44 7.89 -10.58 -8.77
N PHE A 45 7.68 -10.81 -7.48
CA PHE A 45 8.65 -10.56 -6.43
C PHE A 45 9.63 -11.72 -6.35
N ALA A 46 10.90 -11.39 -6.09
CA ALA A 46 11.90 -12.41 -5.81
C ALA A 46 11.64 -13.07 -4.44
N CYS A 47 12.12 -14.31 -4.29
CA CYS A 47 12.22 -14.98 -3.00
C CYS A 47 13.00 -14.10 -2.02
N GLY A 48 12.42 -13.82 -0.85
CA GLY A 48 13.00 -12.95 0.16
C GLY A 48 11.97 -12.19 0.98
N ALA A 49 12.40 -11.09 1.60
CA ALA A 49 11.57 -10.26 2.45
C ALA A 49 10.53 -9.51 1.61
N VAL A 50 9.26 -9.56 2.01
CA VAL A 50 8.22 -8.75 1.39
C VAL A 50 8.36 -7.31 1.89
N PRO A 51 8.53 -6.31 1.00
CA PRO A 51 8.60 -4.90 1.38
C PRO A 51 7.42 -4.48 2.27
N ALA A 52 7.67 -3.63 3.26
CA ALA A 52 6.59 -3.12 4.13
C ALA A 52 5.55 -2.29 3.35
N VAL A 53 5.97 -1.62 2.27
CA VAL A 53 5.12 -0.80 1.40
C VAL A 53 4.12 -1.64 0.60
N SER A 54 4.44 -2.91 0.31
CA SER A 54 3.56 -3.81 -0.42
C SER A 54 2.54 -4.52 0.48
N GLN A 55 2.31 -4.02 1.70
CA GLN A 55 1.24 -4.46 2.60
C GLN A 55 0.18 -3.34 2.68
N PRO A 56 -0.71 -3.22 1.67
CA PRO A 56 -1.56 -2.05 1.55
C PRO A 56 -2.72 -2.14 2.54
N LEU A 57 -2.49 -1.61 3.74
CA LEU A 57 -3.57 -1.30 4.68
C LEU A 57 -4.62 -0.37 4.03
N ALA A 58 -4.21 0.45 3.06
CA ALA A 58 -5.11 1.31 2.29
C ALA A 58 -6.17 0.54 1.48
N ASP A 59 -5.89 -0.71 1.09
CA ASP A 59 -6.78 -1.51 0.26
C ASP A 59 -7.69 -2.44 1.07
N ASP A 60 -7.41 -2.60 2.37
CA ASP A 60 -8.20 -3.45 3.26
C ASP A 60 -9.58 -2.80 3.52
N PRO A 61 -10.69 -3.45 3.12
CA PRO A 61 -12.03 -2.92 3.35
C PRO A 61 -12.33 -2.66 4.83
N ALA A 62 -11.74 -3.44 5.74
CA ALA A 62 -12.00 -3.36 7.17
C ALA A 62 -11.51 -2.05 7.81
N VAL A 63 -10.53 -1.39 7.20
CA VAL A 63 -9.95 -0.14 7.71
C VAL A 63 -10.34 1.10 6.91
N ARG A 64 -11.13 0.93 5.84
CA ARG A 64 -11.66 2.06 5.05
C ARG A 64 -12.44 3.05 5.91
N ASP A 65 -13.25 2.55 6.82
CA ASP A 65 -14.05 3.41 7.72
C ASP A 65 -13.17 4.18 8.70
N VAL A 66 -12.02 3.62 9.11
CA VAL A 66 -11.03 4.30 9.95
C VAL A 66 -10.43 5.49 9.21
N PHE A 67 -10.02 5.31 7.95
CA PHE A 67 -9.44 6.39 7.15
C PHE A 67 -10.47 7.44 6.70
N ARG A 68 -11.77 7.11 6.70
CA ARG A 68 -12.86 8.05 6.45
C ARG A 68 -13.36 8.77 7.70
N ASN A 69 -12.96 8.33 8.88
CA ASN A 69 -13.42 8.89 10.14
C ASN A 69 -12.83 10.30 10.37
N GLU A 70 -13.70 11.31 10.49
CA GLU A 70 -13.29 12.71 10.67
C GLU A 70 -12.39 12.91 11.88
N SER A 71 -12.60 12.16 12.97
CA SER A 71 -11.77 12.28 14.18
C SER A 71 -10.35 11.71 13.98
N VAL A 72 -10.20 10.73 13.09
CA VAL A 72 -8.89 10.18 12.70
C VAL A 72 -8.17 11.18 11.80
N ILE A 73 -8.88 11.72 10.81
CA ILE A 73 -8.35 12.74 9.90
C ILE A 73 -7.90 13.97 10.68
N TYR A 74 -8.72 14.45 11.62
CA TYR A 74 -8.38 15.60 12.48
C TYR A 74 -7.11 15.33 13.31
N ARG A 75 -7.02 14.16 13.95
CA ARG A 75 -5.83 13.79 14.74
C ARG A 75 -4.57 13.61 13.90
N ALA A 76 -4.70 13.25 12.63
CA ALA A 76 -3.59 13.12 11.69
C ALA A 76 -3.06 14.46 11.14
N GLY A 77 -3.62 15.61 11.59
CA GLY A 77 -3.26 16.95 11.13
C GLY A 77 -4.35 17.65 10.33
N GLY A 78 -5.48 16.99 10.09
CA GLY A 78 -6.64 17.54 9.40
C GLY A 78 -6.41 17.77 7.90
N LEU A 79 -7.42 18.36 7.25
CA LEU A 79 -7.42 18.57 5.80
C LEU A 79 -6.32 19.53 5.34
N ALA A 80 -5.95 20.53 6.14
CA ALA A 80 -4.90 21.48 5.77
C ALA A 80 -3.52 20.80 5.66
N SER A 81 -3.19 19.88 6.59
CA SER A 81 -1.97 19.08 6.49
C SER A 81 -2.02 18.11 5.31
N LEU A 82 -3.18 17.51 5.03
CA LEU A 82 -3.39 16.68 3.85
C LEU A 82 -3.16 17.48 2.55
N GLU A 83 -3.73 18.68 2.43
CA GLU A 83 -3.53 19.56 1.27
C GLU A 83 -2.06 19.96 1.08
N SER A 84 -1.38 20.31 2.17
CA SER A 84 0.07 20.61 2.13
C SER A 84 0.89 19.40 1.68
N TRP A 85 0.55 18.20 2.16
CA TRP A 85 1.22 16.97 1.75
C TRP A 85 0.94 16.64 0.28
N LEU A 86 -0.32 16.76 -0.16
CA LEU A 86 -0.75 16.54 -1.54
C LEU A 86 0.03 17.42 -2.51
N LEU A 87 0.24 18.70 -2.19
CA LEU A 87 1.00 19.63 -3.04
C LEU A 87 2.50 19.27 -3.17
N ARG A 88 3.06 18.41 -2.30
CA ARG A 88 4.44 17.89 -2.44
C ARG A 88 4.54 16.68 -3.39
N GLY A 89 3.43 16.04 -3.72
CA GLY A 89 3.38 14.92 -4.65
C GLY A 89 3.67 15.31 -6.10
N ASN A 90 3.47 14.37 -7.02
CA ASN A 90 3.64 14.58 -8.45
C ASN A 90 2.36 14.21 -9.21
N GLY A 91 2.07 14.96 -10.27
CA GLY A 91 0.96 14.66 -11.20
C GLY A 91 -0.43 15.01 -10.68
N CYS A 92 -1.40 14.90 -11.58
CA CYS A 92 -2.83 14.99 -11.28
C CYS A 92 -3.33 13.61 -10.81
N GLN A 93 -4.16 13.56 -9.76
CA GLN A 93 -4.75 12.29 -9.29
C GLN A 93 -6.01 11.86 -10.04
N TRP A 94 -6.51 12.69 -10.97
CA TRP A 94 -7.66 12.35 -11.80
C TRP A 94 -7.21 11.69 -13.11
N PRO A 95 -7.40 10.36 -13.29
CA PRO A 95 -6.83 9.64 -14.43
C PRO A 95 -7.69 9.70 -15.69
N HIS A 96 -8.89 10.29 -15.63
CA HIS A 96 -9.88 10.24 -16.73
C HIS A 96 -9.83 11.45 -17.66
N SER A 97 -8.81 12.29 -17.56
CA SER A 97 -8.62 13.45 -18.46
C SER A 97 -7.52 13.15 -19.46
N ASP A 98 -7.79 13.42 -20.73
CA ASP A 98 -6.79 13.24 -21.81
C ASP A 98 -5.73 14.35 -21.82
N TRP A 99 -5.99 15.45 -21.11
CA TRP A 99 -5.09 16.59 -20.99
C TRP A 99 -4.92 17.05 -19.55
N HIS A 100 -3.69 17.47 -19.19
CA HIS A 100 -3.36 17.99 -17.87
C HIS A 100 -2.52 19.27 -17.96
N SER A 101 -2.88 20.26 -17.15
CA SER A 101 -2.07 21.47 -16.93
C SER A 101 -0.88 21.18 -16.00
N GLU A 102 0.20 21.95 -16.12
CA GLU A 102 1.35 21.92 -15.21
C GLU A 102 1.01 22.48 -13.81
N GLN A 103 0.04 23.41 -13.75
CA GLN A 103 -0.35 24.04 -12.50
C GLN A 103 -1.19 23.08 -11.67
N MET A 104 -0.79 22.86 -10.43
CA MET A 104 -1.40 21.91 -9.50
C MET A 104 -2.19 22.66 -8.43
N THR A 105 -3.37 22.13 -8.11
CA THR A 105 -4.28 22.62 -7.07
C THR A 105 -4.75 21.45 -6.20
N THR A 106 -5.52 21.77 -5.17
CA THR A 106 -6.20 20.78 -4.32
C THR A 106 -7.69 21.09 -4.28
N MET A 107 -8.51 20.05 -4.42
CA MET A 107 -9.96 20.12 -4.27
C MET A 107 -10.37 19.32 -3.03
N ARG A 108 -11.15 19.93 -2.14
CA ARG A 108 -11.77 19.23 -1.01
C ARG A 108 -12.99 18.46 -1.50
N HIS A 109 -13.06 17.18 -1.14
CA HIS A 109 -14.19 16.32 -1.41
C HIS A 109 -14.34 15.35 -0.24
N ALA A 110 -15.51 15.33 0.40
CA ALA A 110 -15.72 14.57 1.63
C ALA A 110 -15.31 13.08 1.46
N PRO A 111 -14.60 12.48 2.44
CA PRO A 111 -14.12 13.07 3.70
C PRO A 111 -12.71 13.70 3.63
N GLY A 112 -12.13 13.86 2.44
CA GLY A 112 -10.73 14.24 2.25
C GLY A 112 -10.49 15.39 1.27
N ALA A 113 -9.34 15.33 0.61
CA ALA A 113 -8.95 16.21 -0.47
C ALA A 113 -8.18 15.42 -1.53
N ILE A 114 -8.19 15.91 -2.77
CA ILE A 114 -7.47 15.33 -3.90
C ILE A 114 -6.61 16.40 -4.57
N ARG A 115 -5.45 16.01 -5.10
CA ARG A 115 -4.57 16.85 -5.92
C ARG A 115 -5.00 16.76 -7.37
N LEU A 116 -5.26 17.90 -7.98
CA LEU A 116 -5.66 18.01 -9.37
C LEU A 116 -4.76 18.99 -10.10
N CYS A 117 -4.65 18.88 -11.41
CA CYS A 117 -4.18 20.01 -12.19
C CYS A 117 -5.32 21.04 -12.33
N TRP A 118 -4.96 22.30 -12.61
CA TRP A 118 -5.91 23.40 -12.73
C TRP A 118 -7.06 23.09 -13.71
N HIS A 119 -6.78 22.37 -14.79
CA HIS A 119 -7.81 21.94 -15.74
C HIS A 119 -8.80 20.95 -15.13
N CYS A 120 -8.31 19.87 -14.51
CA CYS A 120 -9.16 18.85 -13.92
C CYS A 120 -9.94 19.38 -12.70
N ASP A 121 -9.37 20.31 -11.94
CA ASP A 121 -10.09 21.03 -10.87
C ASP A 121 -11.32 21.75 -11.43
N ASN A 122 -11.17 22.50 -12.53
CA ASN A 122 -12.30 23.19 -13.16
C ASN A 122 -13.34 22.24 -13.79
N LEU A 123 -12.94 21.05 -14.23
CA LEU A 123 -13.87 20.04 -14.77
C LEU A 123 -14.70 19.34 -13.68
N LEU A 124 -14.15 19.19 -12.48
CA LEU A 124 -14.75 18.42 -11.39
C LEU A 124 -15.53 19.27 -10.38
N ARG A 125 -15.51 20.61 -10.52
CA ARG A 125 -16.25 21.55 -9.66
C ARG A 125 -17.74 21.62 -9.97
#